data_AF-A0A366EHY9-F1
#
_entry.id   AF-A0A366EHY9-F1
#
_cell.length_a   1.000
_cell.length_b   1.000
_cell.length_c   1.000
_cell.angle_alpha   90.00
_cell.angle_beta   90.00
_cell.angle_gamma   90.00
#
_symmetry.space_group_name_H-M   'P 1'
#
loop_
_entity.id
_entity.type
_entity.pdbx_description
1 polymer ?
#
loop_
_entity_poly.entity_id
_entity_poly.type
_entity_poly.pdbx_seq_one_letter_code
_entity_poly.pdbx_strand_id
1 'polypeptide(L)'
;MADATAIEWADATWNPIVGCSVVSPGCANCYAMRQAARLLDGNPKTPHYEGTTRTVNGNPVWTGSVGLSDDALLDPLAWRKPRRVFVDSMGDLFHEAVPDAWIDLVFAVMALSPAHSFLVLTKRSRRMREWASGERDRMIARKCVDLWLDRKTAPGDDWPVETVGDIDRPDDLKLRAWPLPNVWLGVSAERQQEADARVPDLLATPAAVRFVSCEPLLGPVRLDRIGEDTDDFKDCGGHPDPHWPIDAVDTMWLDALRGRYDAEARNAGGERLGSVDVGLIHGGGTLDWVIAGGESGPGARPMHPDWARGLRDQCASAGVPFFFKQHGEWATVFDRDHDDPDWRRCGKVLHETPNGQWLNLAGGQGFHGDRVVRVNRLGKRRAGRALDGAEHSAFPL
;
A
#
# COMPACT_ATOMS: atom_id res chain seq x y z
N MET A 1 -21.39 11.15 2.44
CA MET A 1 -20.18 10.36 2.75
C MET A 1 -20.31 9.72 4.11
N ALA A 2 -19.57 8.63 4.37
CA ALA A 2 -19.76 7.84 5.57
C ALA A 2 -18.90 8.40 6.71
N ASP A 3 -19.55 8.95 7.75
CA ASP A 3 -18.92 9.37 9.01
C ASP A 3 -18.27 8.20 9.78
N ALA A 4 -18.43 6.97 9.30
CA ALA A 4 -17.77 5.77 9.77
C ALA A 4 -17.45 4.85 8.57
N THR A 5 -16.22 4.35 8.48
CA THR A 5 -15.83 3.38 7.45
C THR A 5 -15.75 1.95 8.00
N ALA A 6 -15.95 0.96 7.13
CA ALA A 6 -15.71 -0.44 7.45
C ALA A 6 -14.25 -0.86 7.23
N ILE A 7 -13.38 0.08 6.85
CA ILE A 7 -11.95 -0.13 6.65
C ILE A 7 -11.28 -0.07 8.02
N GLU A 8 -10.71 -1.20 8.42
CA GLU A 8 -10.36 -1.49 9.82
C GLU A 8 -9.22 -0.60 10.38
N TRP A 9 -8.50 0.09 9.50
CA TRP A 9 -7.37 0.94 9.85
C TRP A 9 -7.64 2.45 9.70
N ALA A 10 -8.86 2.84 9.33
CA ALA A 10 -9.27 4.24 9.20
C ALA A 10 -10.58 4.49 9.95
N ASP A 11 -10.77 5.71 10.45
CA ASP A 11 -12.01 6.13 11.12
C ASP A 11 -13.02 6.69 10.10
N ALA A 12 -12.52 7.27 9.00
CA ALA A 12 -13.33 7.79 7.89
C ALA A 12 -12.64 7.61 6.53
N THR A 13 -13.41 7.77 5.45
CA THR A 13 -12.91 7.84 4.07
C THR A 13 -13.26 9.19 3.46
N TRP A 14 -12.33 9.76 2.70
CA TRP A 14 -12.53 11.00 1.95
C TRP A 14 -12.19 10.77 0.48
N ASN A 15 -13.15 10.96 -0.44
CA ASN A 15 -12.96 10.67 -1.87
C ASN A 15 -13.02 11.96 -2.69
N PRO A 16 -11.92 12.72 -2.78
CA PRO A 16 -11.86 13.93 -3.61
C PRO A 16 -11.84 13.61 -5.11
N ILE A 17 -11.56 12.36 -5.49
CA ILE A 17 -11.70 11.85 -6.85
C ILE A 17 -12.42 10.50 -6.83
N VAL A 18 -12.81 10.03 -8.00
CA VAL A 18 -13.38 8.70 -8.23
C VAL A 18 -12.93 8.18 -9.59
N GLY A 19 -12.67 6.88 -9.69
CA GLY A 19 -12.27 6.25 -10.95
C GLY A 19 -10.78 5.97 -10.99
N CYS A 20 -10.39 5.01 -11.82
CA CYS A 20 -9.02 4.53 -11.89
C CYS A 20 -8.76 3.79 -13.22
N SER A 21 -7.61 3.13 -13.32
CA SER A 21 -7.29 2.12 -14.32
C SER A 21 -6.60 0.90 -13.66
N VAL A 22 -6.78 -0.28 -14.26
CA VAL A 22 -6.20 -1.54 -13.79
C VAL A 22 -4.71 -1.58 -14.16
N VAL A 23 -3.82 -1.62 -13.16
CA VAL A 23 -2.36 -1.56 -13.36
C VAL A 23 -1.59 -2.75 -12.80
N SER A 24 -2.26 -3.66 -12.09
CA SER A 24 -1.61 -4.85 -11.49
C SER A 24 -2.63 -5.96 -11.21
N PRO A 25 -2.17 -7.21 -10.91
CA PRO A 25 -3.06 -8.31 -10.56
C PRO A 25 -3.93 -8.04 -9.33
N GLY A 26 -3.52 -7.15 -8.42
CA GLY A 26 -4.35 -6.70 -7.28
C GLY A 26 -5.65 -6.02 -7.70
N CYS A 27 -5.66 -5.39 -8.86
CA CYS A 27 -6.82 -4.67 -9.38
C CYS A 27 -7.91 -5.59 -9.96
N ALA A 28 -7.62 -6.87 -10.20
CA ALA A 28 -8.51 -7.80 -10.91
C ALA A 28 -9.90 -7.94 -10.26
N ASN A 29 -9.99 -7.90 -8.93
CA ASN A 29 -11.24 -8.01 -8.17
C ASN A 29 -11.60 -6.72 -7.40
N CYS A 30 -11.13 -5.55 -7.86
CA CYS A 30 -11.30 -4.28 -7.14
C CYS A 30 -12.77 -4.03 -6.76
N TYR A 31 -13.02 -3.83 -5.46
CA TYR A 31 -14.37 -3.58 -4.96
C TYR A 31 -14.93 -2.24 -5.44
N ALA A 32 -14.06 -1.25 -5.64
CA ALA A 32 -14.44 0.11 -6.01
C ALA A 32 -15.09 0.17 -7.41
N MET A 33 -14.73 -0.72 -8.35
CA MET A 33 -15.41 -0.82 -9.66
C MET A 33 -16.91 -1.13 -9.50
N ARG A 34 -17.24 -2.09 -8.64
CA ARG A 34 -18.63 -2.49 -8.39
C ARG A 34 -19.39 -1.43 -7.61
N GLN A 35 -18.73 -0.81 -6.63
CA GLN A 35 -19.34 0.23 -5.81
C GLN A 35 -19.58 1.51 -6.63
N ALA A 36 -18.68 1.88 -7.53
CA ALA A 36 -18.84 3.02 -8.43
C ALA A 36 -20.01 2.83 -9.40
N ALA A 37 -20.10 1.67 -10.06
CA ALA A 37 -21.23 1.37 -10.93
C ALA A 37 -22.58 1.41 -10.17
N ARG A 38 -22.62 0.89 -8.94
CA ARG A 38 -23.82 0.95 -8.09
C ARG A 38 -24.19 2.38 -7.68
N LEU A 39 -23.20 3.24 -7.42
CA LEU A 39 -23.44 4.62 -7.01
C LEU A 39 -23.90 5.50 -8.18
N LEU A 40 -23.46 5.21 -9.40
CA LEU A 40 -23.92 5.87 -10.62
C LEU A 40 -25.37 5.48 -10.98
N ASP A 41 -25.74 4.21 -10.78
CA ASP A 41 -27.06 3.68 -11.15
C ASP A 41 -28.21 4.41 -10.44
N GLY A 42 -28.84 5.34 -11.16
CA GLY A 42 -30.04 6.06 -10.72
C GLY A 42 -29.82 7.25 -9.77
N ASN A 43 -28.58 7.71 -9.54
CA ASN A 43 -28.31 8.82 -8.62
C ASN A 43 -27.83 10.11 -9.32
N PRO A 44 -28.70 11.13 -9.48
CA PRO A 44 -28.32 12.40 -10.09
C PRO A 44 -27.37 13.24 -9.22
N LYS A 45 -27.09 12.84 -7.98
CA LYS A 45 -26.22 13.56 -7.03
C LYS A 45 -24.75 13.11 -7.05
N THR A 46 -24.37 12.28 -8.02
CA THR A 46 -23.00 11.74 -8.13
C THR A 46 -22.43 11.89 -9.54
N PRO A 47 -22.43 13.12 -10.12
CA PRO A 47 -22.00 13.35 -11.50
C PRO A 47 -20.52 12.96 -11.73
N HIS A 48 -19.67 13.08 -10.72
CA HIS A 48 -18.25 12.68 -10.80
C HIS A 48 -18.04 11.15 -10.95
N TYR A 49 -19.07 10.32 -10.85
CA TYR A 49 -18.98 8.89 -11.19
C TYR A 49 -19.24 8.61 -12.67
N GLU A 50 -19.80 9.57 -13.41
CA GLU A 50 -20.17 9.39 -14.81
C GLU A 50 -18.96 9.03 -15.68
N GLY A 51 -19.09 7.99 -16.51
CA GLY A 51 -18.02 7.54 -17.40
C GLY A 51 -16.82 6.86 -16.71
N THR A 52 -16.78 6.74 -15.37
CA THR A 52 -15.66 6.10 -14.66
C THR A 52 -15.68 4.57 -14.79
N THR A 53 -16.87 3.96 -14.94
CA THR A 53 -17.04 2.52 -15.13
C THR A 53 -17.81 2.19 -16.40
N ARG A 54 -17.54 1.01 -16.97
CA ARG A 54 -18.35 0.38 -18.02
C ARG A 54 -18.57 -1.09 -17.71
N THR A 55 -19.60 -1.70 -18.30
CA THR A 55 -19.86 -3.14 -18.13
C THR A 55 -19.13 -3.95 -19.21
N VAL A 56 -18.33 -4.93 -18.79
CA VAL A 56 -17.68 -5.92 -19.67
C VAL A 56 -17.98 -7.31 -19.13
N ASN A 57 -18.56 -8.19 -19.96
CA ASN A 57 -18.96 -9.55 -19.56
C ASN A 57 -19.80 -9.59 -18.27
N GLY A 58 -20.73 -8.64 -18.11
CA GLY A 58 -21.59 -8.51 -16.93
C GLY A 58 -20.91 -7.94 -15.68
N ASN A 59 -19.61 -7.60 -15.74
CA ASN A 59 -18.87 -7.05 -14.62
C ASN A 59 -18.55 -5.56 -14.84
N PRO A 60 -18.74 -4.70 -13.82
CA PRO A 60 -18.23 -3.34 -13.86
C PRO A 60 -16.70 -3.33 -13.92
N VAL A 61 -16.15 -2.62 -14.89
CA VAL A 61 -14.72 -2.39 -15.03
C VAL A 61 -14.43 -0.90 -15.16
N TRP A 62 -13.30 -0.48 -14.61
CA TRP A 62 -12.81 0.89 -14.79
C TRP A 62 -12.57 1.21 -16.27
N THR A 63 -12.86 2.45 -16.66
CA THR A 63 -12.62 2.95 -18.03
C THR A 63 -11.25 3.59 -18.20
N GLY A 64 -10.57 3.94 -17.10
CA GLY A 64 -9.40 4.82 -17.11
C GLY A 64 -9.76 6.30 -16.93
N SER A 65 -11.05 6.65 -16.96
CA SER A 65 -11.52 8.00 -16.64
C SER A 65 -11.56 8.21 -15.13
N VAL A 66 -11.26 9.44 -14.72
CA VAL A 66 -11.35 9.92 -13.34
C VAL A 66 -12.30 11.10 -13.30
N GLY A 67 -13.22 11.10 -12.34
CA GLY A 67 -14.03 12.27 -12.00
C GLY A 67 -13.49 12.95 -10.76
N LEU A 68 -13.49 14.29 -10.79
CA LEU A 68 -13.12 15.14 -9.66
C LEU A 68 -14.38 15.48 -8.87
N SER A 69 -14.31 15.40 -7.54
CA SER A 69 -15.47 15.60 -6.67
C SER A 69 -15.35 16.92 -5.91
N ASP A 70 -15.85 17.99 -6.51
CA ASP A 70 -15.91 19.32 -5.87
C ASP A 70 -16.72 19.28 -4.56
N ASP A 71 -17.83 18.54 -4.56
CA ASP A 71 -18.74 18.41 -3.40
C ASP A 71 -18.06 17.79 -2.18
N ALA A 72 -17.12 16.87 -2.39
CA ALA A 72 -16.41 16.17 -1.33
C ALA A 72 -15.08 16.82 -0.94
N LEU A 73 -14.51 17.65 -1.82
CA LEU A 73 -13.17 18.19 -1.66
C LEU A 73 -12.97 18.89 -0.30
N LEU A 74 -13.97 19.62 0.19
CA LEU A 74 -13.81 20.43 1.40
C LEU A 74 -14.29 19.76 2.69
N ASP A 75 -14.75 18.50 2.66
CA ASP A 75 -15.31 17.85 3.86
C ASP A 75 -14.38 17.85 5.08
N PRO A 76 -13.06 17.60 4.95
CA PRO A 76 -12.20 17.54 6.12
C PRO A 76 -12.20 18.84 6.92
N LEU A 77 -12.40 19.97 6.25
CA LEU A 77 -12.45 21.30 6.88
C LEU A 77 -13.69 21.50 7.76
N ALA A 78 -14.71 20.64 7.63
CA ALA A 78 -15.93 20.69 8.42
C ALA A 78 -15.93 19.71 9.61
N TRP A 79 -14.97 18.78 9.66
CA TRP A 79 -14.90 17.76 10.70
C TRP A 79 -14.31 18.31 12.00
N ARG A 80 -15.03 18.10 13.11
CA ARG A 80 -14.65 18.65 14.42
C ARG A 80 -13.83 17.70 15.29
N LYS A 81 -14.00 16.40 15.10
CA LYS A 81 -13.30 15.37 15.89
C LYS A 81 -12.08 14.91 15.10
N PRO A 82 -10.91 14.73 15.73
CA PRO A 82 -9.77 14.08 15.11
C PRO A 82 -10.15 12.73 14.50
N ARG A 83 -9.62 12.43 13.32
CA ARG A 83 -9.87 11.19 12.56
C ARG A 83 -8.58 10.75 11.88
N ARG A 84 -8.40 9.44 11.74
CA ARG A 84 -7.54 8.84 10.73
C ARG A 84 -8.37 8.64 9.46
N VAL A 85 -7.95 9.26 8.38
CA VAL A 85 -8.75 9.43 7.17
C VAL A 85 -8.07 8.68 6.04
N PHE A 86 -8.74 7.67 5.49
CA PHE A 86 -8.26 7.08 4.24
C PHE A 86 -8.65 7.98 3.06
N VAL A 87 -7.65 8.52 2.39
CA VAL A 87 -7.81 9.35 1.21
C VAL A 87 -7.99 8.46 -0.01
N ASP A 88 -9.10 8.69 -0.69
CA ASP A 88 -9.48 8.12 -1.97
C ASP A 88 -9.61 6.59 -1.98
N SER A 89 -10.60 6.11 -1.25
CA SER A 89 -11.04 4.70 -1.27
C SER A 89 -11.67 4.26 -2.60
N MET A 90 -12.01 5.19 -3.49
CA MET A 90 -12.79 4.97 -4.71
C MET A 90 -12.02 5.28 -6.00
N GLY A 91 -10.70 5.50 -5.90
CA GLY A 91 -9.84 5.89 -6.99
C GLY A 91 -8.35 5.63 -6.69
N ASP A 92 -7.49 6.35 -7.39
CA ASP A 92 -6.09 6.52 -7.03
C ASP A 92 -5.74 8.01 -7.25
N LEU A 93 -5.45 8.75 -6.18
CA LEU A 93 -5.18 10.18 -6.25
C LEU A 93 -4.04 10.54 -7.21
N PHE A 94 -3.09 9.63 -7.40
CA PHE A 94 -1.97 9.80 -8.32
C PHE A 94 -2.24 9.17 -9.70
N HIS A 95 -3.51 8.93 -10.08
CA HIS A 95 -3.85 8.52 -11.43
C HIS A 95 -3.38 9.54 -12.48
N GLU A 96 -2.96 9.07 -13.65
CA GLU A 96 -2.36 9.88 -14.71
C GLU A 96 -3.29 11.01 -15.19
N ALA A 97 -4.59 10.76 -15.11
CA ALA A 97 -5.66 11.68 -15.46
C ALA A 97 -6.01 12.72 -14.36
N VAL A 98 -5.47 12.61 -13.15
CA VAL A 98 -5.71 13.60 -12.07
C VAL A 98 -4.72 14.77 -12.26
N PRO A 99 -5.16 16.00 -12.53
CA PRO A 99 -4.24 17.12 -12.72
C PRO A 99 -3.43 17.41 -11.46
N ASP A 100 -2.15 17.77 -11.59
CA ASP A 100 -1.28 18.16 -10.47
C ASP A 100 -1.92 19.25 -9.60
N ALA A 101 -2.54 20.25 -10.22
CA ALA A 101 -3.22 21.33 -9.51
C ALA A 101 -4.38 20.85 -8.62
N TRP A 102 -5.01 19.71 -8.96
CA TRP A 102 -6.01 19.07 -8.11
C TRP A 102 -5.37 18.35 -6.93
N ILE A 103 -4.25 17.66 -7.16
CA ILE A 103 -3.47 17.02 -6.06
C ILE A 103 -2.99 18.10 -5.08
N ASP A 104 -2.47 19.22 -5.59
CA ASP A 104 -2.04 20.37 -4.77
C ASP A 104 -3.20 20.90 -3.89
N LEU A 105 -4.42 20.94 -4.45
CA LEU A 105 -5.62 21.37 -3.73
C LEU A 105 -6.05 20.38 -2.65
N VAL A 106 -5.99 19.08 -2.94
CA VAL A 106 -6.23 18.01 -1.95
C VAL A 106 -5.23 18.10 -0.80
N PHE A 107 -3.95 18.31 -1.10
CA PHE A 107 -2.92 18.51 -0.07
C PHE A 107 -3.10 19.81 0.71
N ALA A 108 -3.61 20.88 0.10
CA ALA A 108 -3.95 22.11 0.82
C ALA A 108 -5.07 21.88 1.84
N VAL A 109 -6.09 21.11 1.50
CA VAL A 109 -7.15 20.72 2.45
C VAL A 109 -6.58 19.91 3.61
N MET A 110 -5.64 18.99 3.35
CA MET A 110 -4.96 18.22 4.40
C MET A 110 -4.10 19.12 5.31
N ALA A 111 -3.39 20.09 4.74
CA ALA A 111 -2.58 21.07 5.48
C ALA A 111 -3.44 21.98 6.36
N LEU A 112 -4.62 22.37 5.88
CA LEU A 112 -5.61 23.17 6.61
C LEU A 112 -6.41 22.35 7.65
N SER A 113 -6.19 21.03 7.73
CA SER A 113 -6.88 20.11 8.64
C SER A 113 -5.88 19.37 9.56
N PRO A 114 -5.03 20.08 10.34
CA PRO A 114 -3.93 19.45 11.08
C PRO A 114 -4.39 18.52 12.22
N ALA A 115 -5.64 18.63 12.66
CA ALA A 115 -6.23 17.74 13.65
C ALA A 115 -6.54 16.32 13.10
N HIS A 116 -6.33 16.07 11.81
CA HIS A 116 -6.60 14.77 11.17
C HIS A 116 -5.30 14.18 10.61
N SER A 117 -5.19 12.86 10.68
CA SER A 117 -4.14 12.11 10.00
C SER A 117 -4.69 11.53 8.70
N PHE A 118 -4.03 11.79 7.58
CA PHE A 118 -4.47 11.37 6.26
C PHE A 118 -3.59 10.26 5.72
N LEU A 119 -4.20 9.15 5.33
CA LEU A 119 -3.53 8.00 4.75
C LEU A 119 -3.78 8.02 3.24
N VAL A 120 -2.75 8.25 2.45
CA VAL A 120 -2.81 8.25 0.99
C VAL A 120 -2.15 6.97 0.50
N LEU A 121 -2.89 6.14 -0.23
CA LEU A 121 -2.40 4.85 -0.76
C LEU A 121 -2.49 4.85 -2.28
N THR A 122 -1.42 4.49 -2.96
CA THR A 122 -1.38 4.46 -4.44
C THR A 122 -0.70 3.23 -5.00
N LYS A 123 -0.99 2.91 -6.27
CA LYS A 123 -0.21 1.94 -7.07
C LYS A 123 0.72 2.63 -8.08
N ARG A 124 0.72 3.96 -8.11
CA ARG A 124 1.49 4.82 -9.03
C ARG A 124 2.60 5.53 -8.26
N SER A 125 3.45 4.73 -7.61
CA SER A 125 4.56 5.19 -6.75
C SER A 125 5.44 6.22 -7.45
N ARG A 126 5.81 5.96 -8.71
CA ARG A 126 6.63 6.85 -9.51
C ARG A 126 6.00 8.23 -9.69
N ARG A 127 4.71 8.28 -10.05
CA ARG A 127 3.98 9.54 -10.22
C ARG A 127 3.84 10.31 -8.92
N MET A 128 3.56 9.62 -7.82
CA MET A 128 3.57 10.22 -6.48
C MET A 128 4.92 10.86 -6.16
N ARG A 129 6.03 10.14 -6.40
CA ARG A 129 7.39 10.63 -6.17
C ARG A 129 7.71 11.83 -7.06
N GLU A 130 7.45 11.73 -8.37
CA GLU A 130 7.69 12.81 -9.33
C GLU A 130 6.92 14.07 -8.95
N TRP A 131 5.65 13.93 -8.55
CA TRP A 131 4.86 15.04 -8.03
C TRP A 131 5.50 15.61 -6.75
N ALA A 132 5.80 14.78 -5.75
CA ALA A 132 6.27 15.22 -4.43
C ALA A 132 7.68 15.84 -4.42
N SER A 133 8.50 15.58 -5.44
CA SER A 133 9.91 16.02 -5.50
C SER A 133 10.11 17.47 -5.96
N GLY A 134 9.05 18.17 -6.38
CA GLY A 134 9.12 19.59 -6.78
C GLY A 134 9.00 20.59 -5.61
N GLU A 135 8.84 21.88 -5.92
CA GLU A 135 8.58 22.97 -4.95
C GLU A 135 7.12 22.94 -4.43
N ARG A 136 6.70 21.77 -3.92
CA ARG A 136 5.30 21.52 -3.51
C ARG A 136 4.89 22.28 -2.27
N ASP A 137 5.83 22.59 -1.38
CA ASP A 137 5.61 23.44 -0.23
C ASP A 137 5.09 24.84 -0.63
N ARG A 138 5.62 25.43 -1.71
CA ARG A 138 5.13 26.72 -2.21
C ARG A 138 3.79 26.60 -2.93
N MET A 139 3.64 25.60 -3.80
CA MET A 139 2.42 25.39 -4.56
C MET A 139 1.21 25.11 -3.65
N ILE A 140 1.39 24.25 -2.65
CA ILE A 140 0.35 23.93 -1.67
C ILE A 140 0.06 25.15 -0.77
N ALA A 141 1.09 25.89 -0.35
CA ALA A 141 0.90 27.12 0.43
C ALA A 141 0.05 28.16 -0.31
N ARG A 142 0.26 28.33 -1.62
CA ARG A 142 -0.61 29.19 -2.45
C ARG A 142 -2.05 28.68 -2.44
N LYS A 143 -2.28 27.38 -2.63
CA LYS A 143 -3.64 26.78 -2.57
C LYS A 143 -4.32 26.98 -1.22
N CYS A 144 -3.58 26.93 -0.11
CA CYS A 144 -4.10 27.24 1.21
C CYS A 144 -4.59 28.70 1.28
N VAL A 145 -3.83 29.66 0.74
CA VAL A 145 -4.22 31.09 0.69
C VAL A 145 -5.44 31.30 -0.20
N ASP A 146 -5.48 30.68 -1.39
CA ASP A 146 -6.61 30.78 -2.32
C ASP A 146 -7.92 30.29 -1.64
N LEU A 147 -7.89 29.10 -1.03
CA LEU A 147 -9.02 28.56 -0.28
C LEU A 147 -9.43 29.44 0.90
N TRP A 148 -8.47 30.06 1.57
CA TRP A 148 -8.72 30.98 2.68
C TRP A 148 -9.44 32.25 2.22
N LEU A 149 -8.98 32.87 1.13
CA LEU A 149 -9.59 34.06 0.52
C LEU A 149 -11.02 33.78 0.07
N ASP A 150 -11.25 32.65 -0.60
CA ASP A 150 -12.57 32.25 -1.09
C ASP A 150 -13.56 32.01 0.06
N ARG A 151 -13.09 31.36 1.14
CA ARG A 151 -13.93 31.04 2.29
C ARG A 151 -14.14 32.20 3.25
N LYS A 152 -13.36 33.29 3.14
CA LYS A 152 -13.41 34.47 4.03
C LYS A 152 -13.33 34.10 5.51
N THR A 153 -12.51 33.10 5.84
CA THR A 153 -12.25 32.68 7.22
C THR A 153 -11.08 33.48 7.79
N ALA A 154 -10.90 33.61 9.11
CA ALA A 154 -9.66 34.18 9.66
C ALA A 154 -8.62 33.07 9.84
N PRO A 155 -7.31 33.30 9.57
CA PRO A 155 -6.30 32.30 9.85
C PRO A 155 -6.20 32.11 11.37
N GLY A 156 -6.33 30.87 11.83
CA GLY A 156 -6.15 30.50 13.24
C GLY A 156 -4.69 30.28 13.61
N ASP A 157 -4.43 29.92 14.86
CA ASP A 157 -3.08 29.65 15.37
C ASP A 157 -2.37 28.50 14.62
N ASP A 158 -3.15 27.54 14.09
CA ASP A 158 -2.67 26.39 13.32
C ASP A 158 -2.49 26.68 11.82
N TRP A 159 -2.43 27.96 11.42
CA TRP A 159 -2.27 28.35 10.01
C TRP A 159 -0.97 27.75 9.41
N PRO A 160 -1.05 26.96 8.33
CA PRO A 160 0.10 26.16 7.87
C PRO A 160 1.07 26.94 6.97
N VAL A 161 0.76 28.18 6.59
CA VAL A 161 1.58 28.97 5.64
C VAL A 161 2.42 30.01 6.37
N GLU A 162 3.68 30.15 5.96
CA GLU A 162 4.55 31.28 6.28
C GLU A 162 4.65 32.20 5.06
N THR A 163 4.57 33.50 5.30
CA THR A 163 4.83 34.51 4.28
C THR A 163 6.20 35.13 4.55
N VAL A 164 7.11 35.02 3.57
CA VAL A 164 8.47 35.57 3.64
C VAL A 164 8.53 36.99 3.05
N GLY A 165 7.46 37.44 2.41
CA GLY A 165 7.35 38.75 1.79
C GLY A 165 5.90 39.19 1.58
N ASP A 166 5.47 39.31 0.33
CA ASP A 166 4.15 39.77 -0.06
C ASP A 166 3.21 38.58 -0.27
N ILE A 167 2.06 38.54 0.42
CA ILE A 167 1.08 37.45 0.30
C ILE A 167 0.50 37.32 -1.12
N ASP A 168 0.52 38.42 -1.90
CA ASP A 168 0.07 38.42 -3.29
C ASP A 168 1.13 37.82 -4.24
N ARG A 169 2.37 37.63 -3.80
CA ARG A 169 3.44 37.01 -4.60
C ARG A 169 3.53 35.50 -4.34
N PRO A 170 3.40 34.64 -5.38
CA PRO A 170 3.42 33.19 -5.17
C PRO A 170 4.71 32.67 -4.55
N ASP A 171 5.85 33.25 -4.93
CA ASP A 171 7.18 32.82 -4.47
C ASP A 171 7.47 33.18 -3.01
N ASP A 172 6.67 34.07 -2.42
CA ASP A 172 6.83 34.53 -1.04
C ASP A 172 6.03 33.67 -0.04
N LEU A 173 5.35 32.62 -0.50
CA LEU A 173 4.57 31.69 0.30
C LEU A 173 5.24 30.32 0.40
N LYS A 174 5.30 29.76 1.61
CA LYS A 174 5.76 28.39 1.85
C LYS A 174 5.00 27.74 2.99
N LEU A 175 4.93 26.41 2.99
CA LEU A 175 4.43 25.68 4.16
C LEU A 175 5.42 25.78 5.32
N ARG A 176 4.90 25.83 6.56
CA ARG A 176 5.68 25.75 7.81
C ARG A 176 6.44 24.44 7.94
N ALA A 177 5.87 23.37 7.40
CA ALA A 177 6.47 22.04 7.43
C ALA A 177 6.19 21.32 6.11
N TRP A 178 7.25 20.80 5.48
CA TRP A 178 7.19 19.90 4.35
C TRP A 178 8.23 18.79 4.53
N PRO A 179 7.88 17.51 4.34
CA PRO A 179 6.55 16.95 4.07
C PRO A 179 5.50 17.29 5.15
N LEU A 180 4.21 17.24 4.79
CA LEU A 180 3.13 17.50 5.76
C LEU A 180 3.15 16.45 6.90
N PRO A 181 3.30 16.86 8.19
CA PRO A 181 3.42 15.92 9.31
C PRO A 181 2.21 15.01 9.52
N ASN A 182 1.03 15.47 9.11
CA ASN A 182 -0.23 14.76 9.26
C ASN A 182 -0.64 13.93 8.03
N VAL A 183 0.26 13.80 7.03
CA VAL A 183 0.01 13.02 5.82
C VAL A 183 0.95 11.82 5.75
N TRP A 184 0.37 10.63 5.70
CA TRP A 184 1.06 9.36 5.56
C TRP A 184 0.94 8.92 4.11
N LEU A 185 2.09 8.69 3.46
CA LEU A 185 2.14 8.24 2.06
C LEU A 185 2.45 6.75 2.03
N GLY A 186 1.75 6.03 1.17
CA GLY A 186 1.96 4.61 1.05
C GLY A 186 1.70 4.05 -0.34
N VAL A 187 2.26 2.86 -0.56
CA VAL A 187 2.08 2.11 -1.81
C VAL A 187 1.45 0.75 -1.53
N SER A 188 0.61 0.29 -2.46
CA SER A 188 0.17 -1.11 -2.42
C SER A 188 1.22 -2.01 -3.07
N ALA A 189 1.48 -3.20 -2.50
CA ALA A 189 2.37 -4.20 -3.09
C ALA A 189 1.81 -5.61 -2.89
N GLU A 190 1.19 -6.15 -3.94
CA GLU A 190 0.49 -7.44 -3.86
C GLU A 190 1.43 -8.66 -3.91
N ARG A 191 2.59 -8.51 -4.52
CA ARG A 191 3.64 -9.53 -4.66
C ARG A 191 5.02 -8.86 -4.63
N GLN A 192 6.08 -9.67 -4.56
CA GLN A 192 7.47 -9.18 -4.59
C GLN A 192 7.73 -8.23 -5.76
N GLN A 193 7.32 -8.61 -6.98
CA GLN A 193 7.50 -7.78 -8.18
C GLN A 193 6.92 -6.35 -8.02
N GLU A 194 5.74 -6.21 -7.41
CA GLU A 194 5.15 -4.89 -7.14
C GLU A 194 5.86 -4.16 -5.99
N ALA A 195 6.38 -4.89 -5.00
CA ALA A 195 7.19 -4.31 -3.93
C ALA A 195 8.51 -3.75 -4.48
N ASP A 196 9.21 -4.52 -5.32
CA ASP A 196 10.47 -4.13 -5.95
C ASP A 196 10.32 -2.88 -6.81
N ALA A 197 9.21 -2.77 -7.54
CA ALA A 197 8.94 -1.61 -8.37
C ALA A 197 8.54 -0.37 -7.55
N ARG A 198 7.80 -0.52 -6.44
CA ARG A 198 7.09 0.61 -5.79
C ARG A 198 7.71 1.08 -4.48
N VAL A 199 8.32 0.18 -3.71
CA VAL A 199 8.92 0.52 -2.41
C VAL A 199 10.13 1.47 -2.56
N PRO A 200 11.05 1.29 -3.53
CA PRO A 200 12.14 2.23 -3.73
C PRO A 200 11.66 3.67 -4.02
N ASP A 201 10.63 3.81 -4.84
CA ASP A 201 10.00 5.10 -5.10
C ASP A 201 9.43 5.74 -3.83
N LEU A 202 8.76 4.94 -2.98
CA LEU A 202 8.21 5.42 -1.71
C LEU A 202 9.32 5.89 -0.75
N LEU A 203 10.41 5.14 -0.62
CA LEU A 203 11.53 5.53 0.25
C LEU A 203 12.22 6.81 -0.23
N ALA A 204 12.27 7.01 -1.55
CA ALA A 204 12.80 8.23 -2.17
C ALA A 204 11.78 9.39 -2.22
N THR A 205 10.53 9.17 -1.80
CA THR A 205 9.50 10.22 -1.77
C THR A 205 9.61 11.02 -0.46
N PRO A 206 9.53 12.37 -0.51
CA PRO A 206 9.36 13.18 0.69
C PRO A 206 8.05 12.83 1.43
N ALA A 207 8.15 12.14 2.56
CA ALA A 207 7.00 11.73 3.37
C ALA A 207 7.35 11.82 4.86
N ALA A 208 6.38 12.24 5.68
CA ALA A 208 6.49 12.23 7.14
C ALA A 208 6.35 10.81 7.70
N VAL A 209 5.45 10.01 7.10
CA VAL A 209 5.26 8.59 7.40
C VAL A 209 5.14 7.83 6.08
N ARG A 210 5.86 6.72 5.96
CA ARG A 210 5.86 5.80 4.80
C ARG A 210 5.26 4.47 5.19
N PHE A 211 4.26 4.02 4.45
CA PHE A 211 3.66 2.71 4.69
C PHE A 211 3.50 1.86 3.44
N VAL A 212 3.59 0.54 3.60
CA VAL A 212 3.28 -0.41 2.53
C VAL A 212 2.03 -1.17 2.92
N SER A 213 1.06 -1.20 2.01
CA SER A 213 -0.12 -2.07 2.12
C SER A 213 0.06 -3.26 1.19
N CYS A 214 0.42 -4.41 1.75
CA CYS A 214 0.45 -5.66 1.03
C CYS A 214 -0.97 -6.25 0.95
N GLU A 215 -1.82 -5.59 0.15
CA GLU A 215 -3.24 -5.92 0.01
C GLU A 215 -3.77 -5.74 -1.43
N PRO A 216 -4.48 -6.74 -1.98
CA PRO A 216 -4.52 -8.12 -1.48
C PRO A 216 -3.12 -8.76 -1.56
N LEU A 217 -2.72 -9.51 -0.53
CA LEU A 217 -1.45 -10.25 -0.57
C LEU A 217 -1.62 -11.49 -1.47
N LEU A 218 -1.01 -11.45 -2.65
CA LEU A 218 -1.13 -12.46 -3.71
C LEU A 218 0.14 -13.30 -3.88
N GLY A 219 1.17 -13.04 -3.08
CA GLY A 219 2.41 -13.80 -3.04
C GLY A 219 3.26 -13.38 -1.84
N PRO A 220 4.38 -14.08 -1.59
CA PRO A 220 5.33 -13.65 -0.58
C PRO A 220 5.93 -12.28 -0.93
N VAL A 221 6.21 -11.49 0.11
CA VAL A 221 6.90 -10.20 0.00
C VAL A 221 8.00 -10.13 1.07
N ARG A 222 9.19 -9.75 0.64
CA ARG A 222 10.41 -9.55 1.41
C ARG A 222 10.77 -8.07 1.35
N LEU A 223 10.30 -7.32 2.35
CA LEU A 223 10.61 -5.89 2.49
C LEU A 223 12.04 -5.68 3.01
N ASP A 224 12.63 -6.71 3.62
CA ASP A 224 14.04 -6.76 4.01
C ASP A 224 14.98 -7.07 2.83
N ARG A 225 14.44 -7.38 1.64
CA ARG A 225 15.19 -7.81 0.44
C ARG A 225 14.55 -7.30 -0.86
N ILE A 226 14.38 -5.98 -0.96
CA ILE A 226 13.83 -5.34 -2.14
C ILE A 226 14.86 -5.30 -3.27
N GLY A 227 14.45 -5.71 -4.47
CA GLY A 227 15.30 -5.71 -5.68
C GLY A 227 16.45 -6.71 -5.63
N GLU A 228 16.38 -7.71 -4.74
CA GLU A 228 17.29 -8.86 -4.79
C GLU A 228 17.00 -9.63 -6.08
N ASP A 229 17.83 -9.44 -7.10
CA ASP A 229 17.89 -10.32 -8.27
C ASP A 229 18.49 -11.65 -7.79
N THR A 230 17.66 -12.51 -7.19
CA THR A 230 17.95 -13.94 -7.36
C THR A 230 17.54 -14.24 -8.79
N ASP A 231 18.52 -14.28 -9.71
CA ASP A 231 18.46 -15.30 -10.75
C ASP A 231 18.05 -16.61 -10.03
N ASP A 232 17.21 -17.41 -10.68
CA ASP A 232 16.36 -18.42 -10.07
C ASP A 232 17.00 -19.22 -8.92
N PHE A 233 16.17 -19.93 -8.15
CA PHE A 233 16.54 -20.96 -7.16
C PHE A 233 17.48 -22.10 -7.68
N LYS A 234 18.17 -21.91 -8.81
CA LYS A 234 19.19 -22.71 -9.48
C LYS A 234 20.21 -21.81 -10.23
N ASP A 235 21.03 -21.03 -9.53
CA ASP A 235 21.96 -20.13 -10.25
C ASP A 235 23.10 -20.81 -11.02
N CYS A 236 22.84 -20.92 -12.32
CA CYS A 236 23.65 -20.47 -13.46
C CYS A 236 25.12 -20.13 -13.18
N GLY A 237 25.96 -21.14 -13.42
CA GLY A 237 26.90 -21.13 -14.55
C GLY A 237 27.49 -19.77 -14.99
N GLY A 238 28.45 -19.28 -14.21
CA GLY A 238 29.75 -18.78 -14.68
C GLY A 238 29.84 -17.39 -15.32
N HIS A 239 30.69 -16.54 -14.73
CA HIS A 239 31.93 -16.12 -15.36
C HIS A 239 33.00 -15.72 -14.31
N PRO A 240 34.31 -15.90 -14.58
CA PRO A 240 35.40 -15.51 -13.69
C PRO A 240 36.11 -14.22 -14.16
N ASP A 241 36.21 -13.21 -13.29
CA ASP A 241 37.27 -12.19 -13.34
C ASP A 241 37.94 -12.10 -11.95
N PRO A 242 39.27 -12.31 -11.84
CA PRO A 242 39.97 -12.40 -10.56
C PRO A 242 40.48 -11.04 -10.02
N HIS A 243 40.08 -9.88 -10.56
CA HIS A 243 40.65 -8.58 -10.14
C HIS A 243 39.70 -7.63 -9.39
N TRP A 244 38.52 -8.12 -9.01
CA TRP A 244 37.66 -7.46 -8.03
C TRP A 244 37.14 -8.52 -7.04
N PRO A 245 37.40 -8.42 -5.72
CA PRO A 245 36.75 -9.32 -4.78
C PRO A 245 35.31 -8.82 -4.62
N ILE A 246 34.35 -9.71 -4.93
CA ILE A 246 32.89 -9.54 -4.85
C ILE A 246 32.29 -8.95 -6.16
N ASP A 247 31.70 -9.80 -6.99
CA ASP A 247 30.60 -9.39 -7.89
C ASP A 247 29.39 -8.99 -7.01
N ALA A 248 29.51 -7.86 -6.32
CA ALA A 248 28.58 -7.39 -5.30
C ALA A 248 27.23 -6.93 -5.86
N VAL A 249 27.15 -6.81 -7.19
CA VAL A 249 25.97 -6.29 -7.88
C VAL A 249 24.85 -7.32 -7.92
N ASP A 250 25.19 -8.62 -8.05
CA ASP A 250 24.22 -9.72 -8.16
C ASP A 250 23.72 -10.23 -6.79
N THR A 251 24.15 -9.59 -5.70
CA THR A 251 23.78 -9.98 -4.34
C THR A 251 23.44 -8.81 -3.43
N MET A 252 23.23 -7.61 -3.99
CA MET A 252 22.83 -6.42 -3.22
C MET A 252 21.32 -6.26 -3.25
N TRP A 253 20.73 -5.95 -2.11
CA TRP A 253 19.31 -5.67 -1.96
C TRP A 253 19.07 -4.48 -1.03
N LEU A 254 17.88 -3.91 -1.15
CA LEU A 254 17.41 -2.85 -0.27
C LEU A 254 16.64 -3.46 0.92
N ASP A 255 17.14 -3.27 2.13
CA ASP A 255 16.35 -3.49 3.35
C ASP A 255 15.50 -2.24 3.59
N ALA A 256 14.26 -2.26 3.11
CA ALA A 256 13.34 -1.12 3.20
C ALA A 256 12.86 -0.85 4.63
N LEU A 257 12.94 -1.85 5.52
CA LEU A 257 12.58 -1.70 6.93
C LEU A 257 13.68 -0.99 7.71
N ARG A 258 14.93 -1.07 7.25
CA ARG A 258 16.10 -0.46 7.90
C ARG A 258 16.72 0.69 7.12
N GLY A 259 16.28 0.95 5.89
CA GLY A 259 16.69 2.11 5.11
C GLY A 259 18.14 2.05 4.63
N ARG A 260 18.60 0.85 4.28
CA ARG A 260 19.99 0.61 3.85
C ARG A 260 20.07 -0.43 2.75
N TYR A 261 21.18 -0.41 2.02
CA TYR A 261 21.55 -1.49 1.12
C TYR A 261 22.36 -2.53 1.89
N ASP A 262 21.95 -3.78 1.80
CA ASP A 262 22.67 -4.93 2.32
C ASP A 262 23.15 -5.78 1.12
N ALA A 263 24.20 -6.56 1.29
CA ALA A 263 24.67 -7.52 0.30
C ALA A 263 25.07 -8.86 0.92
N GLU A 264 25.12 -9.93 0.13
CA GLU A 264 25.62 -11.22 0.58
C GLU A 264 27.12 -11.39 0.36
N ALA A 265 27.89 -11.47 1.44
CA ALA A 265 29.29 -11.84 1.37
C ALA A 265 29.44 -13.34 1.07
N ARG A 266 30.28 -13.64 0.08
CA ARG A 266 30.68 -15.00 -0.29
C ARG A 266 32.20 -15.14 -0.29
N ASN A 267 32.70 -16.31 0.06
CA ASN A 267 34.14 -16.59 -0.06
C ASN A 267 34.51 -16.90 -1.52
N ALA A 268 35.81 -17.05 -1.79
CA ALA A 268 36.32 -17.37 -3.14
C ALA A 268 35.80 -18.73 -3.69
N GLY A 269 35.27 -19.61 -2.84
CA GLY A 269 34.61 -20.85 -3.22
C GLY A 269 33.10 -20.73 -3.43
N GLY A 270 32.53 -19.52 -3.32
CA GLY A 270 31.10 -19.26 -3.46
C GLY A 270 30.27 -19.54 -2.20
N GLU A 271 30.89 -19.96 -1.09
CA GLU A 271 30.18 -20.25 0.16
C GLU A 271 29.74 -18.95 0.84
N ARG A 272 28.51 -18.97 1.35
CA ARG A 272 27.89 -17.83 2.05
C ARG A 272 28.60 -17.56 3.38
N LEU A 273 29.09 -16.34 3.55
CA LEU A 273 29.73 -15.85 4.79
C LEU A 273 28.78 -15.01 5.66
N GLY A 274 27.67 -14.52 5.10
CA GLY A 274 26.66 -13.73 5.80
C GLY A 274 26.26 -12.47 5.03
N SER A 275 25.37 -11.67 5.60
CA SER A 275 25.01 -10.35 5.06
C SER A 275 25.97 -9.26 5.54
N VAL A 276 26.29 -8.31 4.67
CA VAL A 276 27.14 -7.13 4.95
C VAL A 276 26.34 -5.86 4.66
N ASP A 277 26.41 -4.90 5.57
CA ASP A 277 25.85 -3.55 5.38
C ASP A 277 26.73 -2.79 4.37
N VAL A 278 26.15 -2.41 3.24
CA VAL A 278 26.82 -1.70 2.13
C VAL A 278 26.68 -0.18 2.29
N GLY A 279 25.74 0.27 3.13
CA GLY A 279 25.56 1.67 3.48
C GLY A 279 24.10 2.14 3.45
N LEU A 280 23.89 3.30 4.07
CA LEU A 280 22.59 3.97 4.15
C LEU A 280 22.16 4.54 2.79
N ILE A 281 20.85 4.53 2.54
CA ILE A 281 20.27 5.22 1.39
C ILE A 281 20.50 6.72 1.55
N HIS A 282 21.29 7.33 0.66
CA HIS A 282 21.49 8.77 0.67
C HIS A 282 20.17 9.50 0.33
N GLY A 283 19.58 10.16 1.33
CA GLY A 283 18.32 10.89 1.19
C GLY A 283 17.06 10.00 1.17
N GLY A 284 17.18 8.70 1.43
CA GLY A 284 16.03 7.77 1.51
C GLY A 284 15.57 7.53 2.95
N GLY A 285 14.26 7.29 3.12
CA GLY A 285 13.68 6.93 4.41
C GLY A 285 13.64 5.42 4.68
N THR A 286 13.08 5.06 5.84
CA THR A 286 12.66 3.70 6.20
C THR A 286 11.14 3.55 6.01
N LEU A 287 10.63 2.31 6.04
CA LEU A 287 9.20 2.07 6.25
C LEU A 287 8.82 2.25 7.72
N ASP A 288 7.75 3.00 7.95
CA ASP A 288 7.21 3.29 9.27
C ASP A 288 6.02 2.37 9.63
N TRP A 289 5.44 1.70 8.64
CA TRP A 289 4.29 0.82 8.85
C TRP A 289 4.11 -0.19 7.73
N VAL A 290 3.69 -1.40 8.09
CA VAL A 290 3.33 -2.45 7.13
C VAL A 290 1.94 -2.99 7.44
N ILE A 291 1.10 -3.02 6.41
CA ILE A 291 -0.24 -3.60 6.46
C ILE A 291 -0.24 -4.87 5.61
N ALA A 292 -0.81 -5.96 6.11
CA ALA A 292 -1.03 -7.18 5.34
C ALA A 292 -2.49 -7.64 5.40
N GLY A 293 -3.01 -8.16 4.30
CA GLY A 293 -4.38 -8.65 4.25
C GLY A 293 -4.74 -9.43 2.99
N GLY A 294 -5.62 -10.42 3.15
CA GLY A 294 -6.17 -11.22 2.07
C GLY A 294 -7.33 -10.56 1.32
N GLU A 295 -7.62 -11.07 0.14
CA GLU A 295 -8.66 -10.52 -0.75
C GLU A 295 -10.08 -10.82 -0.23
N SER A 296 -11.00 -9.85 -0.38
CA SER A 296 -12.40 -9.97 0.02
C SER A 296 -13.36 -9.95 -1.17
N GLY A 297 -14.56 -10.51 -1.01
CA GLY A 297 -15.64 -10.50 -1.99
C GLY A 297 -15.76 -11.75 -2.87
N PRO A 298 -16.72 -11.76 -3.82
CA PRO A 298 -17.10 -12.93 -4.62
C PRO A 298 -15.95 -13.59 -5.40
N GLY A 299 -14.99 -12.80 -5.90
CA GLY A 299 -13.83 -13.28 -6.64
C GLY A 299 -12.56 -13.48 -5.82
N ALA A 300 -12.63 -13.38 -4.48
CA ALA A 300 -11.46 -13.38 -3.62
C ALA A 300 -10.54 -14.59 -3.85
N ARG A 301 -9.26 -14.30 -4.12
CA ARG A 301 -8.17 -15.27 -4.15
C ARG A 301 -7.69 -15.57 -2.73
N PRO A 302 -7.31 -16.82 -2.43
CA PRO A 302 -6.76 -17.17 -1.13
C PRO A 302 -5.33 -16.62 -0.96
N MET A 303 -4.98 -16.30 0.28
CA MET A 303 -3.66 -15.87 0.70
C MET A 303 -3.03 -16.99 1.54
N HIS A 304 -1.76 -17.36 1.27
CA HIS A 304 -1.06 -18.30 2.14
C HIS A 304 -0.73 -17.60 3.47
N PRO A 305 -1.04 -18.22 4.64
CA PRO A 305 -0.85 -17.57 5.95
C PRO A 305 0.62 -17.22 6.22
N ASP A 306 1.57 -18.04 5.73
CA ASP A 306 3.01 -17.76 5.91
C ASP A 306 3.48 -16.48 5.23
N TRP A 307 2.78 -15.96 4.22
CA TRP A 307 3.15 -14.66 3.63
C TRP A 307 2.92 -13.52 4.64
N ALA A 308 1.79 -13.55 5.35
CA ALA A 308 1.49 -12.59 6.41
C ALA A 308 2.39 -12.79 7.65
N ARG A 309 2.71 -14.05 8.01
CA ARG A 309 3.68 -14.36 9.08
C ARG A 309 5.06 -13.82 8.73
N GLY A 310 5.51 -14.01 7.49
CA GLY A 310 6.79 -13.49 7.01
C GLY A 310 6.87 -11.97 7.15
N LEU A 311 5.82 -11.24 6.76
CA LEU A 311 5.77 -9.78 6.94
C LEU A 311 5.77 -9.38 8.42
N ARG A 312 4.99 -10.06 9.27
CA ARG A 312 4.98 -9.85 10.73
C ARG A 312 6.38 -10.01 11.32
N ASP A 313 7.06 -11.09 10.98
CA ASP A 313 8.36 -11.45 11.56
C ASP A 313 9.48 -10.51 11.06
N GLN A 314 9.43 -10.11 9.78
CA GLN A 314 10.30 -9.05 9.25
C GLN A 314 10.11 -7.73 10.02
N CYS A 315 8.86 -7.30 10.23
CA CYS A 315 8.54 -6.08 10.96
C CYS A 315 8.98 -6.14 12.42
N ALA A 316 8.71 -7.27 13.10
CA ALA A 316 9.14 -7.48 14.48
C ALA A 316 10.66 -7.43 14.64
N SER A 317 11.40 -7.99 13.66
CA SER A 317 12.87 -7.95 13.62
C SER A 317 13.44 -6.55 13.40
N ALA A 318 12.70 -5.68 12.71
CA ALA A 318 13.10 -4.30 12.43
C ALA A 318 12.54 -3.27 13.43
N GLY A 319 11.61 -3.67 14.32
CA GLY A 319 10.89 -2.74 15.19
C GLY A 319 9.86 -1.88 14.46
N VAL A 320 9.44 -2.29 13.26
CA VAL A 320 8.43 -1.58 12.45
C VAL A 320 7.02 -2.03 12.85
N PRO A 321 6.07 -1.11 13.09
CA PRO A 321 4.67 -1.45 13.34
C PRO A 321 4.06 -2.34 12.24
N PHE A 322 3.37 -3.40 12.65
CA PHE A 322 2.68 -4.33 11.76
C PHE A 322 1.17 -4.38 12.05
N PHE A 323 0.37 -4.23 10.99
CA PHE A 323 -1.08 -4.34 11.04
C PHE A 323 -1.54 -5.50 10.14
N PHE A 324 -2.05 -6.57 10.76
CA PHE A 324 -2.74 -7.61 10.03
C PHE A 324 -4.22 -7.27 9.96
N LYS A 325 -4.69 -6.95 8.76
CA LYS A 325 -6.08 -6.55 8.57
C LYS A 325 -7.00 -7.74 8.69
N GLN A 326 -6.77 -8.79 7.90
CA GLN A 326 -7.60 -9.99 7.84
C GLN A 326 -7.07 -11.05 6.85
N HIS A 327 -7.61 -12.26 6.92
CA HIS A 327 -7.38 -13.32 5.91
C HIS A 327 -8.19 -13.16 4.61
N GLY A 328 -9.17 -12.26 4.57
CA GLY A 328 -10.08 -12.13 3.43
C GLY A 328 -11.22 -13.16 3.50
N GLU A 329 -11.63 -13.76 2.38
CA GLU A 329 -12.72 -14.77 2.36
C GLU A 329 -12.30 -16.19 2.79
N TRP A 330 -11.00 -16.43 2.92
CA TRP A 330 -10.41 -17.76 3.07
C TRP A 330 -9.76 -17.92 4.44
N ALA A 331 -9.79 -19.13 5.01
CA ALA A 331 -9.09 -19.44 6.25
C ALA A 331 -8.41 -20.80 6.15
N THR A 332 -7.25 -20.93 6.80
CA THR A 332 -6.58 -22.22 6.97
C THR A 332 -7.45 -23.15 7.78
N VAL A 333 -7.72 -24.33 7.23
CA VAL A 333 -8.47 -25.41 7.92
C VAL A 333 -7.59 -26.60 8.25
N PHE A 334 -6.40 -26.68 7.63
CA PHE A 334 -5.42 -27.71 7.90
C PHE A 334 -4.03 -27.23 7.46
N ASP A 335 -3.06 -27.34 8.35
CA ASP A 335 -1.65 -27.09 8.09
C ASP A 335 -0.93 -28.44 8.04
N ARG A 336 -0.41 -28.83 6.87
CA ARG A 336 0.16 -30.17 6.68
C ARG A 336 1.31 -30.43 7.64
N ASP A 337 2.25 -29.50 7.74
CA ASP A 337 3.50 -29.76 8.46
C ASP A 337 3.31 -29.69 9.98
N HIS A 338 2.26 -29.02 10.44
CA HIS A 338 1.88 -28.99 11.86
C HIS A 338 0.91 -30.12 12.24
N ASP A 339 -0.16 -30.31 11.48
CA ASP A 339 -1.28 -31.18 11.85
C ASP A 339 -1.11 -32.65 11.42
N ASP A 340 -0.19 -32.91 10.48
CA ASP A 340 0.08 -34.24 9.91
C ASP A 340 1.43 -34.32 9.16
N PRO A 341 2.57 -34.20 9.88
CA PRO A 341 3.90 -34.24 9.27
C PRO A 341 4.19 -35.56 8.54
N ASP A 342 3.48 -36.63 8.89
CA ASP A 342 3.58 -37.98 8.30
C ASP A 342 2.56 -38.24 7.16
N TRP A 343 1.86 -37.21 6.67
CA TRP A 343 0.94 -37.22 5.52
C TRP A 343 -0.24 -38.23 5.54
N ARG A 344 -0.54 -38.87 6.68
CA ARG A 344 -1.55 -39.94 6.81
C ARG A 344 -3.00 -39.45 6.73
N ARG A 345 -3.25 -38.20 7.10
CA ARG A 345 -4.57 -37.54 7.10
C ARG A 345 -4.88 -36.83 5.79
N CYS A 346 -3.90 -36.60 4.91
CA CYS A 346 -4.09 -35.89 3.64
C CYS A 346 -5.26 -36.42 2.79
N GLY A 347 -5.37 -37.75 2.62
CA GLY A 347 -6.49 -38.37 1.89
C GLY A 347 -7.85 -38.09 2.52
N LYS A 348 -7.93 -38.12 3.86
CA LYS A 348 -9.16 -37.83 4.62
C LYS A 348 -9.58 -36.37 4.48
N VAL A 349 -8.63 -35.43 4.56
CA VAL A 349 -8.89 -33.98 4.43
C VAL A 349 -9.50 -33.65 3.07
N LEU A 350 -9.06 -34.29 1.99
CA LEU A 350 -9.63 -34.11 0.64
C LEU A 350 -11.11 -34.51 0.56
N HIS A 351 -11.51 -35.58 1.25
CA HIS A 351 -12.89 -36.07 1.24
C HIS A 351 -13.81 -35.29 2.18
N GLU A 352 -13.32 -34.88 3.35
CA GLU A 352 -14.14 -34.19 4.36
C GLU A 352 -14.25 -32.68 4.13
N THR A 353 -13.35 -32.09 3.33
CA THR A 353 -13.34 -30.65 2.97
C THR A 353 -13.29 -30.42 1.45
N PRO A 354 -14.32 -30.87 0.69
CA PRO A 354 -14.27 -30.94 -0.76
C PRO A 354 -14.12 -29.57 -1.47
N ASN A 355 -14.57 -28.48 -0.83
CA ASN A 355 -14.55 -27.12 -1.41
C ASN A 355 -13.29 -26.30 -1.07
N GLY A 356 -12.29 -26.92 -0.45
CA GLY A 356 -11.04 -26.25 -0.11
C GLY A 356 -10.04 -26.16 -1.28
N GLN A 357 -8.98 -25.38 -1.06
CA GLN A 357 -7.83 -25.30 -1.97
C GLN A 357 -6.56 -25.61 -1.20
N TRP A 358 -5.68 -26.42 -1.81
CA TRP A 358 -4.31 -26.58 -1.32
C TRP A 358 -3.48 -25.44 -1.91
N LEU A 359 -2.82 -24.71 -1.03
CA LEU A 359 -1.90 -23.63 -1.39
C LEU A 359 -0.49 -24.09 -1.08
N ASN A 360 0.45 -23.76 -1.96
CA ASN A 360 1.86 -23.84 -1.65
C ASN A 360 2.44 -22.44 -1.39
N LEU A 361 3.60 -22.38 -0.74
CA LEU A 361 4.25 -21.13 -0.38
C LEU A 361 4.61 -20.25 -1.60
N ALA A 362 4.84 -20.84 -2.78
CA ALA A 362 5.14 -20.12 -4.01
C ALA A 362 3.90 -19.43 -4.64
N GLY A 363 2.70 -19.62 -4.10
CA GLY A 363 1.46 -19.03 -4.62
C GLY A 363 0.74 -19.87 -5.66
N GLY A 364 1.18 -21.11 -5.87
CA GLY A 364 0.51 -22.10 -6.70
C GLY A 364 -0.62 -22.83 -5.96
N GLN A 365 -1.52 -23.40 -6.75
CA GLN A 365 -2.57 -24.31 -6.28
C GLN A 365 -2.12 -25.76 -6.48
N GLY A 366 -2.36 -26.61 -5.47
CA GLY A 366 -2.09 -28.04 -5.55
C GLY A 366 -1.26 -28.56 -4.39
N PHE A 367 -0.99 -29.87 -4.43
CA PHE A 367 -0.30 -30.61 -3.37
C PHE A 367 1.18 -30.82 -3.74
N HIS A 368 1.87 -29.76 -4.14
CA HIS A 368 3.28 -29.80 -4.54
C HIS A 368 4.05 -28.65 -3.87
N GLY A 369 5.26 -28.94 -3.40
CA GLY A 369 6.14 -28.00 -2.71
C GLY A 369 6.40 -28.35 -1.24
N ASP A 370 7.42 -27.68 -0.68
CA ASP A 370 7.96 -27.99 0.66
C ASP A 370 7.06 -27.51 1.80
N ARG A 371 6.21 -26.51 1.54
CA ARG A 371 5.27 -25.94 2.52
C ARG A 371 3.90 -25.76 1.87
N VAL A 372 2.89 -26.48 2.39
CA VAL A 372 1.52 -26.44 1.88
C VAL A 372 0.48 -26.38 2.99
N VAL A 373 -0.59 -25.63 2.75
CA VAL A 373 -1.74 -25.55 3.64
C VAL A 373 -3.04 -25.77 2.87
N ARG A 374 -4.08 -26.25 3.56
CA ARG A 374 -5.44 -26.30 3.03
C ARG A 374 -6.22 -25.11 3.55
N VAL A 375 -6.84 -24.37 2.65
CA VAL A 375 -7.76 -23.28 2.98
C VAL A 375 -9.17 -23.58 2.51
N ASN A 376 -10.17 -23.10 3.24
CA ASN A 376 -11.57 -23.11 2.82
C ASN A 376 -12.10 -21.70 2.72
N ARG A 377 -13.04 -21.49 1.80
CA ARG A 377 -13.80 -20.26 1.70
C ARG A 377 -14.89 -20.25 2.77
N LEU A 378 -14.66 -19.50 3.84
CA LEU A 378 -15.58 -19.45 5.00
C LEU A 378 -16.39 -18.16 5.07
N GLY A 379 -15.98 -17.13 4.32
CA GLY A 379 -16.57 -15.79 4.40
C GLY A 379 -15.74 -14.85 5.26
N LYS A 380 -15.60 -13.57 4.85
CA LYS A 380 -14.83 -12.51 5.55
C LYS A 380 -14.95 -12.57 7.08
N ARG A 381 -16.19 -12.58 7.59
CA ARG A 381 -16.48 -12.56 9.02
C ARG A 381 -15.92 -13.77 9.77
N ARG A 382 -15.96 -14.95 9.16
CA ARG A 382 -15.51 -16.21 9.79
C ARG A 382 -14.01 -16.42 9.66
N ALA A 383 -13.41 -15.96 8.55
CA ALA A 383 -11.97 -16.01 8.38
C ALA A 383 -11.25 -15.07 9.37
N GLY A 384 -11.85 -13.92 9.67
CA GLY A 384 -11.46 -13.09 10.80
C GLY A 384 -10.11 -12.39 10.62
N ARG A 385 -9.63 -11.82 11.74
CA ARG A 385 -8.47 -10.92 11.81
C ARG A 385 -7.31 -11.46 12.64
N ALA A 386 -7.45 -12.67 13.19
CA ALA A 386 -6.41 -13.28 13.99
C ALA A 386 -5.39 -13.98 13.08
N LEU A 387 -4.12 -13.65 13.23
CA LEU A 387 -3.00 -14.43 12.69
C LEU A 387 -2.43 -15.23 13.85
N ASP A 388 -2.42 -16.57 13.73
CA ASP A 388 -1.95 -17.47 14.79
C ASP A 388 -2.64 -17.27 16.15
N GLY A 389 -3.93 -16.92 16.11
CA GLY A 389 -4.74 -16.71 17.32
C GLY A 389 -4.58 -15.33 17.98
N ALA A 390 -3.73 -14.45 17.43
CA ALA A 390 -3.53 -13.09 17.92
C ALA A 390 -3.97 -12.04 16.90
N GLU A 391 -4.48 -10.90 17.38
CA GLU A 391 -4.70 -9.73 16.52
C GLU A 391 -3.42 -8.88 16.46
N HIS A 392 -3.05 -8.44 15.26
CA HIS A 392 -1.93 -7.52 15.06
C HIS A 392 -2.47 -6.20 14.54
N SER A 393 -2.48 -5.17 15.36
CA SER A 393 -3.08 -3.86 15.04
C SER A 393 -2.19 -2.69 15.46
N ALA A 394 -0.88 -2.84 15.30
CA ALA A 394 0.06 -1.76 15.60
C ALA A 394 -0.05 -0.65 14.55
N PHE A 395 0.13 0.60 14.99
CA PHE A 395 0.18 1.81 14.16
C PHE A 395 1.50 2.55 14.42
N PRO A 396 1.95 3.41 13.49
CA PRO A 396 3.00 4.38 13.75
C PRO A 396 2.68 5.25 14.96
N LEU A 397 3.72 5.65 15.68
CA LEU A 397 3.64 6.56 16.83
C LEU A 397 3.39 8.00 16.42
#